data_AF-A0A933QA86-F1
#
_entry.id   AF-A0A933QA86-F1
#
_cell.length_a   1.000
_cell.length_b   1.000
_cell.length_c   1.000
_cell.angle_alpha   90.00
_cell.angle_beta   90.00
_cell.angle_gamma   90.00
#
_symmetry.space_group_name_H-M   'P 1'
#
loop_
_entity.id
_entity.type
_entity.pdbx_description
1 polymer ?
#
loop_
_entity_poly.entity_id
_entity_poly.type
_entity_poly.pdbx_seq_one_letter_code
_entity_poly.pdbx_strand_id
1 'polypeptide(L)'
;MRTLTSQNIIKYISLQKQASAKELADYIGISRQALYKHLPKLLEDKKIAKRGRPPMVFYFIPQIKTYTQTVSFKGDIAINSSSLIEKNYLLITPSGERLEGIKGFSYWCDKNNLPFEKTVKEYEKTFQKYSLYKKGNFIDGGYKLRNTFPQVFLDKIYYLDFYSIERFGKTKLGWLLLYAKQSQNKKLIAELTAAIKDKVRKIIGKYRINAVGFIPPTVKRQIQLMTELERNLRLPLPIINLRKIKTEIIVPQKTLSRLEERIENARETIFLADSHIYENVLLIDDAVGSGATLNETARKLKERKIAGKVFGLAITGSFKGFEIISEV
;
A
#
# COMPACT_ATOMS: atom_id res chain seq x y z
N MET A 1 -39.92 20.26 -20.54
CA MET A 1 -39.09 19.17 -21.10
C MET A 1 -38.00 18.63 -20.16
N ARG A 2 -37.22 19.46 -19.43
CA ARG A 2 -36.06 18.97 -18.64
C ARG A 2 -36.39 17.94 -17.54
N THR A 3 -37.58 18.00 -16.95
CA THR A 3 -38.04 17.11 -15.87
C THR A 3 -38.41 15.70 -16.36
N LEU A 4 -38.98 15.59 -17.56
CA LEU A 4 -39.43 14.30 -18.12
C LEU A 4 -38.23 13.40 -18.48
N THR A 5 -37.18 13.99 -19.08
CA THR A 5 -35.94 13.28 -19.42
C THR A 5 -35.26 12.72 -18.17
N SER A 6 -35.16 13.51 -17.10
CA SER A 6 -34.56 13.07 -15.83
C SER A 6 -35.34 11.93 -15.17
N GLN A 7 -36.68 11.96 -15.24
CA GLN A 7 -37.54 10.87 -14.74
C GLN A 7 -37.36 9.60 -15.57
N ASN A 8 -37.29 9.72 -16.90
CA ASN A 8 -37.07 8.57 -17.79
C ASN A 8 -35.70 7.92 -17.58
N ILE A 9 -34.65 8.69 -17.31
CA ILE A 9 -33.33 8.16 -16.91
C ILE A 9 -33.46 7.29 -15.65
N ILE A 10 -34.10 7.80 -14.60
CA ILE A 10 -34.27 7.06 -13.34
C ILE A 10 -35.11 5.80 -13.56
N LYS A 11 -36.21 5.92 -14.31
CA LYS A 11 -37.09 4.79 -14.64
C LYS A 11 -36.33 3.67 -15.35
N TYR A 12 -35.54 4.02 -16.37
CA TYR A 12 -34.76 3.03 -17.12
C TYR A 12 -33.74 2.33 -16.23
N ILE A 13 -32.97 3.08 -15.44
CA ILE A 13 -31.98 2.51 -14.53
C ILE A 13 -32.64 1.64 -13.45
N SER A 14 -33.83 2.02 -12.96
CA SER A 14 -34.58 1.22 -11.99
C SER A 14 -34.96 -0.16 -12.54
N LEU A 15 -35.40 -0.20 -13.80
CA LEU A 15 -35.79 -1.41 -14.51
C LEU A 15 -34.56 -2.29 -14.82
N GLN A 16 -33.53 -1.72 -15.42
CA GLN A 16 -32.34 -2.45 -15.89
C GLN A 16 -31.27 -2.65 -14.79
N LYS A 17 -31.51 -2.12 -13.59
CA LYS A 17 -30.58 -2.01 -12.45
C LYS A 17 -29.36 -1.12 -12.70
N GLN A 18 -28.82 -1.11 -13.91
CA GLN A 18 -27.72 -0.25 -14.35
C GLN A 18 -27.85 0.08 -15.85
N ALA A 19 -27.20 1.16 -16.29
CA ALA A 19 -27.16 1.54 -17.70
C ALA A 19 -25.90 2.35 -18.04
N SER A 20 -25.35 2.15 -19.22
CA SER A 20 -24.31 2.99 -19.81
C SER A 20 -24.89 4.28 -20.40
N ALA A 21 -24.03 5.27 -20.66
CA ALA A 21 -24.45 6.49 -21.36
C ALA A 21 -25.00 6.21 -22.78
N LYS A 22 -24.56 5.11 -23.42
CA LYS A 22 -25.08 4.69 -24.72
C LYS A 22 -26.51 4.18 -24.58
N GLU A 23 -26.75 3.22 -23.70
CA GLU A 23 -28.08 2.62 -23.49
C GLU A 23 -29.11 3.68 -23.06
N LEU A 24 -28.70 4.64 -22.21
CA LEU A 24 -29.57 5.76 -21.82
C LEU A 24 -29.91 6.68 -22.99
N ALA A 25 -28.92 7.04 -23.82
CA ALA A 25 -29.12 7.88 -24.98
C ALA A 25 -30.03 7.21 -26.01
N ASP A 26 -29.79 5.92 -26.28
CA ASP A 26 -30.54 5.11 -27.23
C ASP A 26 -31.99 4.90 -26.77
N TYR A 27 -32.22 4.60 -25.49
CA TYR A 27 -33.56 4.41 -24.92
C TYR A 27 -34.40 5.70 -24.91
N ILE A 28 -33.76 6.83 -24.59
CA ILE A 28 -34.46 8.12 -24.48
C ILE A 28 -34.63 8.78 -25.85
N GLY A 29 -33.86 8.35 -26.86
CA GLY A 29 -33.86 8.95 -28.19
C GLY A 29 -33.21 10.33 -28.23
N ILE A 30 -32.16 10.57 -27.43
CA ILE A 30 -31.42 11.84 -27.40
C ILE A 30 -29.93 11.64 -27.64
N SER A 31 -29.25 12.70 -28.09
CA SER A 31 -27.80 12.65 -28.23
C SER A 31 -27.10 12.51 -26.86
N ARG A 32 -25.91 11.90 -26.85
CA ARG A 32 -25.09 11.80 -25.62
C ARG A 32 -24.78 13.17 -25.02
N GLN A 33 -24.56 14.19 -25.87
CA GLN A 33 -24.32 15.56 -25.45
C GLN A 33 -25.52 16.14 -24.70
N ALA A 34 -26.74 15.86 -25.16
CA ALA A 34 -27.96 16.23 -24.45
C ALA A 34 -28.08 15.46 -23.12
N LEU A 35 -27.84 14.14 -23.12
CA LEU A 35 -27.85 13.31 -21.91
C LEU A 35 -26.89 13.84 -20.84
N TYR A 36 -25.66 14.24 -21.20
CA TYR A 36 -24.67 14.79 -20.27
C TYR A 36 -25.05 16.14 -19.65
N LYS A 37 -26.11 16.82 -20.14
CA LYS A 37 -26.68 18.00 -19.46
C LYS A 37 -27.57 17.62 -18.28
N HIS A 38 -28.13 16.41 -18.25
CA HIS A 38 -29.04 15.94 -17.20
C HIS A 38 -28.33 15.16 -16.08
N LEU A 39 -27.34 14.35 -16.45
CA LEU A 39 -26.63 13.46 -15.52
C LEU A 39 -25.96 14.19 -14.34
N PRO A 40 -25.31 15.36 -14.50
CA PRO A 40 -24.65 16.05 -13.38
C PRO A 40 -25.61 16.36 -12.23
N LYS A 41 -26.79 16.91 -12.53
CA LYS A 41 -27.80 17.23 -11.52
C LYS A 41 -28.34 15.98 -10.82
N LEU A 42 -28.55 14.89 -11.56
CA LEU A 42 -29.00 13.63 -10.99
C LEU A 42 -27.95 12.96 -10.08
N LEU A 43 -26.66 13.14 -10.40
CA LEU A 43 -25.54 12.68 -9.58
C LEU A 43 -25.40 13.54 -8.32
N GLU A 44 -25.53 14.86 -8.44
CA GLU A 44 -25.49 15.83 -7.34
C GLU A 44 -26.64 15.59 -6.34
N ASP A 45 -27.85 15.41 -6.86
CA ASP A 45 -29.05 15.05 -6.07
C ASP A 45 -29.00 13.62 -5.48
N LYS A 46 -27.93 12.85 -5.72
CA LYS A 46 -27.77 11.43 -5.32
C LYS A 46 -28.88 10.50 -5.81
N LYS A 47 -29.66 10.90 -6.82
CA LYS A 47 -30.73 10.07 -7.44
C LYS A 47 -30.16 8.93 -8.26
N ILE A 48 -28.98 9.12 -8.81
CA ILE A 48 -28.19 8.09 -9.48
C ILE A 48 -26.74 8.18 -9.01
N ALA A 49 -26.00 7.09 -9.15
CA ALA A 49 -24.57 7.01 -8.94
C ALA A 49 -23.90 6.48 -10.21
N LYS A 50 -22.59 6.72 -10.36
CA LYS A 50 -21.81 6.21 -11.49
C LYS A 50 -20.64 5.35 -11.01
N ARG A 51 -20.31 4.31 -11.77
CA ARG A 51 -19.14 3.44 -11.56
C ARG A 51 -18.38 3.26 -12.87
N GLY A 52 -17.05 3.18 -12.78
CA GLY A 52 -16.16 3.05 -13.92
C GLY A 52 -15.52 4.38 -14.34
N ARG A 53 -14.71 4.33 -15.41
CA ARG A 53 -14.03 5.49 -16.02
C ARG A 53 -14.26 5.43 -17.52
N PRO A 54 -14.35 6.58 -18.22
CA PRO A 54 -14.47 6.60 -19.67
C PRO A 54 -13.42 5.69 -20.33
N PRO A 55 -13.79 4.90 -21.36
CA PRO A 55 -15.10 4.87 -22.02
C PRO A 55 -16.16 3.99 -21.32
N MET A 56 -15.81 3.23 -20.29
CA MET A 56 -16.73 2.29 -19.61
C MET A 56 -17.26 2.87 -18.31
N VAL A 57 -18.42 3.52 -18.38
CA VAL A 57 -19.14 4.09 -17.24
C VAL A 57 -20.56 3.57 -17.21
N PHE A 58 -20.98 3.06 -16.05
CA PHE A 58 -22.35 2.65 -15.78
C PHE A 58 -22.97 3.55 -14.71
N TYR A 59 -24.24 3.87 -14.89
CA TYR A 59 -25.11 4.58 -13.97
C TYR A 59 -26.06 3.59 -13.32
N PHE A 60 -26.30 3.73 -12.02
CA PHE A 60 -27.17 2.87 -11.24
C PHE A 60 -27.91 3.70 -10.19
N ILE A 61 -29.05 3.21 -9.69
CA ILE A 61 -29.69 3.82 -8.53
C ILE A 61 -28.91 3.35 -7.29
N PRO A 62 -28.29 4.25 -6.53
CA PRO A 62 -27.57 3.85 -5.33
C PRO A 62 -28.57 3.21 -4.37
N GLN A 63 -28.31 1.97 -3.96
CA GLN A 63 -28.96 1.43 -2.77
C GLN A 63 -28.55 2.35 -1.63
N ILE A 64 -29.51 3.02 -1.01
CA ILE A 64 -29.28 3.78 0.20
C ILE A 64 -28.95 2.76 1.29
N LYS A 65 -27.68 2.34 1.36
CA LYS A 65 -27.09 2.01 2.64
C LYS A 65 -26.87 3.36 3.27
N THR A 66 -27.75 3.72 4.20
CA THR A 66 -27.56 4.84 5.10
C THR A 66 -26.28 4.56 5.87
N TYR A 67 -25.14 5.00 5.32
CA TYR A 67 -23.90 5.25 6.09
C TYR A 67 -24.08 6.51 6.96
N THR A 68 -25.30 6.76 7.40
CA THR A 68 -25.67 7.75 8.38
C THR A 68 -25.84 7.02 9.70
N GLN A 69 -24.71 6.62 10.28
CA GLN A 69 -24.47 7.29 11.54
C GLN A 69 -23.87 8.63 11.17
N THR A 70 -24.74 9.63 10.99
CA THR A 70 -24.45 10.90 11.62
C THR A 70 -24.25 10.53 13.07
N VAL A 71 -23.00 10.25 13.45
CA VAL A 71 -22.64 10.16 14.86
C VAL A 71 -22.95 11.55 15.36
N SER A 72 -24.15 11.73 15.92
CA SER A 72 -24.45 12.88 16.74
C SER A 72 -23.45 12.80 17.88
N PHE A 73 -22.35 13.52 17.73
CA PHE A 73 -21.31 13.66 18.73
C PHE A 73 -21.96 14.34 19.96
N LYS A 74 -22.57 13.55 20.83
CA LYS A 74 -22.96 13.99 22.16
C LYS A 74 -21.79 13.65 23.08
N GLY A 75 -21.08 14.68 23.53
CA GLY A 75 -20.08 14.61 24.58
C GLY A 75 -18.63 14.79 24.10
N ASP A 76 -17.80 15.30 25.02
CA ASP A 76 -16.40 15.77 24.89
C ASP A 76 -15.37 14.79 24.27
N ILE A 77 -15.82 13.66 23.74
CA ILE A 77 -15.02 12.64 23.04
C ILE A 77 -14.64 13.09 21.62
N ALA A 78 -15.28 14.14 21.09
CA ALA A 78 -15.27 14.49 19.66
C ALA A 78 -13.97 15.13 19.11
N ILE A 79 -13.10 15.72 19.94
CA ILE A 79 -12.07 16.65 19.41
C ILE A 79 -10.67 16.03 19.30
N ASN A 80 -10.27 15.13 20.21
CA ASN A 80 -8.90 14.56 20.20
C ASN A 80 -8.80 13.14 19.64
N SER A 81 -9.81 12.28 19.88
CA SER A 81 -9.84 10.91 19.38
C SER A 81 -10.02 10.79 17.86
N SER A 82 -10.57 11.83 17.23
CA SER A 82 -10.76 11.92 15.79
C SER A 82 -9.43 12.07 15.02
N SER A 83 -8.44 12.79 15.57
CA SER A 83 -7.22 13.16 14.85
C SER A 83 -6.32 11.98 14.48
N LEU A 84 -6.20 10.98 15.36
CA LEU A 84 -5.33 9.83 15.15
C LEU A 84 -5.88 8.93 14.06
N ILE A 85 -7.18 8.60 14.10
CA ILE A 85 -7.86 7.82 13.07
C ILE A 85 -7.82 8.58 11.74
N GLU A 86 -8.16 9.87 11.74
CA GLU A 86 -8.19 10.68 10.52
C GLU A 86 -6.85 10.69 9.78
N LYS A 87 -5.75 10.76 10.54
CA LYS A 87 -4.40 10.76 9.98
C LYS A 87 -3.92 9.38 9.54
N ASN A 88 -4.20 8.34 10.32
CA ASN A 88 -3.50 7.05 10.22
C ASN A 88 -4.36 5.90 9.69
N TYR A 89 -5.66 6.08 9.54
CA TYR A 89 -6.55 5.05 9.02
C TYR A 89 -6.80 5.24 7.53
N LEU A 90 -6.66 4.15 6.79
CA LEU A 90 -6.99 4.04 5.38
C LEU A 90 -7.58 2.65 5.18
N LEU A 91 -8.63 2.57 4.39
CA LEU A 91 -9.21 1.35 3.89
C LEU A 91 -9.45 1.51 2.39
N ILE A 92 -9.13 0.47 1.62
CA ILE A 92 -9.59 0.38 0.24
C ILE A 92 -10.63 -0.74 0.17
N THR A 93 -11.83 -0.39 -0.29
CA THR A 93 -12.96 -1.31 -0.34
C THR A 93 -12.77 -2.37 -1.42
N PRO A 94 -13.51 -3.50 -1.39
CA PRO A 94 -13.47 -4.49 -2.47
C PRO A 94 -13.81 -3.93 -3.85
N SER A 95 -14.57 -2.82 -3.92
CA SER A 95 -14.86 -2.11 -5.17
C SER A 95 -13.79 -1.11 -5.59
N GLY A 96 -12.68 -1.01 -4.86
CA GLY A 96 -11.57 -0.09 -5.13
C GLY A 96 -11.81 1.36 -4.68
N GLU A 97 -12.81 1.61 -3.82
CA GLU A 97 -13.00 2.94 -3.24
C GLU A 97 -12.00 3.17 -2.10
N ARG A 98 -11.35 4.34 -2.10
CA ARG A 98 -10.45 4.78 -1.04
C ARG A 98 -11.25 5.49 0.06
N LEU A 99 -11.23 4.94 1.27
CA LEU A 99 -11.88 5.50 2.45
C LEU A 99 -10.82 5.82 3.51
N GLU A 100 -10.61 7.10 3.78
CA GLU A 100 -9.67 7.56 4.81
C GLU A 100 -10.38 7.86 6.13
N GLY A 101 -9.60 7.86 7.20
CA GLY A 101 -10.01 8.39 8.49
C GLY A 101 -11.24 7.73 9.06
N ILE A 102 -12.09 8.55 9.69
CA ILE A 102 -13.32 8.10 10.34
C ILE A 102 -14.26 7.41 9.34
N LYS A 103 -14.33 7.90 8.09
CA LYS A 103 -15.17 7.29 7.04
C LYS A 103 -14.75 5.85 6.77
N GLY A 104 -13.45 5.60 6.64
CA GLY A 104 -12.91 4.24 6.46
C GLY A 104 -13.11 3.37 7.68
N PHE A 105 -12.90 3.92 8.87
CA PHE A 105 -13.02 3.20 10.13
C PHE A 105 -14.46 2.78 10.42
N SER A 106 -15.42 3.68 10.24
CA SER A 106 -16.85 3.40 10.38
C SER A 106 -17.30 2.31 9.41
N TYR A 107 -16.94 2.42 8.13
CA TYR A 107 -17.22 1.36 7.16
C TYR A 107 -16.69 -0.01 7.60
N TRP A 108 -15.47 -0.04 8.15
CA TRP A 108 -14.87 -1.28 8.63
C TRP A 108 -15.60 -1.84 9.87
N CYS A 109 -15.96 -1.00 10.84
CA CYS A 109 -16.75 -1.40 12.01
C CYS A 109 -18.09 -2.00 11.58
N ASP A 110 -18.82 -1.33 10.69
CA ASP A 110 -20.12 -1.79 10.20
C ASP A 110 -20.00 -3.15 9.50
N LYS A 111 -18.98 -3.30 8.64
CA LYS A 111 -18.75 -4.54 7.91
C LYS A 111 -18.43 -5.73 8.82
N ASN A 112 -17.84 -5.47 9.99
CA ASN A 112 -17.48 -6.49 10.97
C ASN A 112 -18.48 -6.59 12.14
N ASN A 113 -19.62 -5.88 12.08
CA ASN A 113 -20.61 -5.82 13.15
C ASN A 113 -20.01 -5.40 14.51
N LEU A 114 -19.13 -4.40 14.52
CA LEU A 114 -18.42 -3.94 15.71
C LEU A 114 -18.98 -2.61 16.25
N PRO A 115 -19.10 -2.43 17.58
CA PRO A 115 -19.54 -1.17 18.17
C PRO A 115 -18.48 -0.08 17.96
N PHE A 116 -18.84 1.00 17.25
CA PHE A 116 -17.91 2.03 16.79
C PHE A 116 -17.10 2.66 17.93
N GLU A 117 -17.75 3.22 18.96
CA GLU A 117 -17.08 3.96 20.04
C GLU A 117 -16.09 3.10 20.85
N LYS A 118 -16.48 1.86 21.17
CA LYS A 118 -15.59 0.91 21.84
C LYS A 118 -14.39 0.57 20.95
N THR A 119 -14.64 0.38 19.66
CA THR A 119 -13.61 -0.01 18.69
C THR A 119 -12.61 1.12 18.43
N VAL A 120 -13.04 2.39 18.48
CA VAL A 120 -12.16 3.57 18.44
C VAL A 120 -11.15 3.53 19.58
N LYS A 121 -11.62 3.35 20.83
CA LYS A 121 -10.74 3.29 22.02
C LYS A 121 -9.74 2.13 21.92
N GLU A 122 -10.19 0.97 21.44
CA GLU A 122 -9.33 -0.19 21.20
C GLU A 122 -8.27 0.10 20.13
N TYR A 123 -8.66 0.77 19.04
CA TYR A 123 -7.74 1.15 17.97
C TYR A 123 -6.67 2.12 18.46
N GLU A 124 -7.03 3.14 19.22
CA GLU A 124 -6.07 4.09 19.79
C GLU A 124 -5.08 3.41 20.71
N LYS A 125 -5.56 2.53 21.60
CA LYS A 125 -4.71 1.74 22.49
C LYS A 125 -3.74 0.84 21.71
N THR A 126 -4.23 0.14 20.69
CA THR A 126 -3.39 -0.66 19.80
C THR A 126 -2.39 0.24 19.05
N PHE A 127 -2.81 1.37 18.49
CA PHE A 127 -1.92 2.28 17.77
C PHE A 127 -0.80 2.82 18.66
N GLN A 128 -1.11 3.21 19.90
CA GLN A 128 -0.12 3.66 20.88
C GLN A 128 0.86 2.55 21.23
N LYS A 129 0.38 1.33 21.51
CA LYS A 129 1.22 0.14 21.74
C LYS A 129 2.25 -0.05 20.62
N TYR A 130 1.84 0.05 19.36
CA TYR A 130 2.74 -0.15 18.22
C TYR A 130 3.64 1.07 17.95
N SER A 131 3.19 2.27 18.33
CA SER A 131 3.99 3.49 18.21
C SER A 131 5.23 3.47 19.11
N LEU A 132 5.19 2.75 20.24
CA LEU A 132 6.36 2.57 21.12
C LEU A 132 7.55 1.87 20.42
N TYR A 133 7.29 1.06 19.39
CA TYR A 133 8.33 0.42 18.59
C TYR A 133 8.95 1.37 17.56
N LYS A 134 8.32 2.51 17.27
CA LYS A 134 8.78 3.51 16.29
C LYS A 134 9.69 4.53 16.94
N LYS A 135 10.94 4.17 17.19
CA LYS A 135 11.96 5.12 17.70
C LYS A 135 12.47 6.00 16.57
N GLY A 136 12.21 7.31 16.65
CA GLY A 136 12.65 8.26 15.63
C GLY A 136 12.01 8.05 14.24
N ASN A 137 10.78 7.51 14.21
CA ASN A 137 10.04 7.09 13.00
C ASN A 137 10.51 5.78 12.33
N PHE A 138 11.37 5.02 12.99
CA PHE A 138 11.86 3.74 12.49
C PHE A 138 11.58 2.62 13.48
N ILE A 139 11.25 1.45 12.96
CA ILE A 139 11.12 0.22 13.73
C ILE A 139 12.40 -0.57 13.54
N ASP A 140 13.08 -0.93 14.63
CA ASP A 140 14.28 -1.76 14.57
C ASP A 140 13.88 -3.23 14.29
N GLY A 141 14.31 -3.75 13.14
CA GLY A 141 14.06 -5.14 12.74
C GLY A 141 15.18 -6.11 13.14
N GLY A 142 16.25 -5.63 13.77
CA GLY A 142 17.48 -6.41 13.99
C GLY A 142 17.29 -7.56 14.96
N TYR A 143 16.48 -7.38 16.01
CA TYR A 143 16.12 -8.47 16.94
C TYR A 143 15.52 -9.65 16.20
N LYS A 144 14.66 -9.38 15.21
CA LYS A 144 13.96 -10.40 14.44
C LYS A 144 14.90 -11.19 13.53
N LEU A 145 15.81 -10.51 12.83
CA LEU A 145 16.80 -11.18 11.99
C LEU A 145 17.69 -12.11 12.81
N ARG A 146 18.19 -11.66 13.98
CA ARG A 146 19.05 -12.48 14.84
C ARG A 146 18.37 -13.74 15.36
N ASN A 147 17.05 -13.70 15.55
CA ASN A 147 16.28 -14.86 15.98
C ASN A 147 15.88 -15.79 14.81
N THR A 148 16.04 -15.35 13.57
CA THR A 148 15.62 -16.13 12.38
C THR A 148 16.78 -16.72 11.62
N PHE A 149 17.93 -16.05 11.59
CA PHE A 149 19.10 -16.55 10.89
C PHE A 149 20.22 -16.88 11.88
N PRO A 150 20.93 -18.00 11.69
CA PRO A 150 22.12 -18.31 12.48
C PRO A 150 23.22 -17.25 12.28
N GLN A 151 23.29 -16.68 11.07
CA GLN A 151 24.23 -15.63 10.73
C GLN A 151 23.49 -14.47 10.06
N VAL A 152 23.70 -13.27 10.59
CA VAL A 152 23.13 -12.02 10.06
C VAL A 152 24.25 -11.19 9.44
N PHE A 153 24.10 -10.86 8.16
CA PHE A 153 25.09 -10.07 7.41
C PHE A 153 24.75 -8.58 7.37
N LEU A 154 23.51 -8.22 7.68
CA LEU A 154 23.09 -6.82 7.83
C LEU A 154 23.59 -6.25 9.16
N ASP A 155 24.19 -5.06 9.10
CA ASP A 155 24.64 -4.33 10.30
C ASP A 155 23.45 -3.78 11.08
N LYS A 156 22.46 -3.22 10.38
CA LYS A 156 21.16 -2.83 10.94
C LYS A 156 20.05 -2.99 9.90
N ILE A 157 18.82 -3.17 10.35
CA ILE A 157 17.63 -3.18 9.50
C ILE A 157 16.51 -2.36 10.14
N TYR A 158 15.82 -1.57 9.32
CA TYR A 158 14.72 -0.72 9.75
C TYR A 158 13.47 -0.91 8.91
N TYR A 159 12.30 -0.76 9.54
CA TYR A 159 11.01 -0.64 8.86
C TYR A 159 10.44 0.77 9.06
N LEU A 160 9.79 1.31 8.03
CA LEU A 160 9.13 2.62 8.13
C LEU A 160 7.75 2.55 8.79
N ASP A 161 7.10 1.40 8.71
CA ASP A 161 5.85 1.07 9.38
C ASP A 161 5.66 -0.45 9.52
N PHE A 162 4.66 -0.86 10.29
CA PHE A 162 4.17 -2.23 10.26
C PHE A 162 3.30 -2.45 9.03
N TYR A 163 3.32 -3.66 8.48
CA TYR A 163 2.43 -4.04 7.39
C TYR A 163 0.96 -4.05 7.85
N SER A 164 0.72 -4.65 9.02
CA SER A 164 -0.57 -4.78 9.67
C SER A 164 -0.43 -4.71 11.20
N ILE A 165 -1.54 -4.40 11.87
CA ILE A 165 -1.66 -4.32 13.32
C ILE A 165 -2.87 -5.13 13.82
N GLU A 166 -2.59 -6.26 14.49
CA GLU A 166 -3.60 -7.08 15.19
C GLU A 166 -4.92 -7.25 14.39
N ARG A 167 -6.07 -7.02 15.03
CA ARG A 167 -7.41 -7.16 14.45
C ARG A 167 -7.77 -6.03 13.48
N PHE A 168 -7.02 -4.93 13.43
CA PHE A 168 -7.35 -3.77 12.59
C PHE A 168 -6.77 -3.87 11.18
N GLY A 169 -6.01 -4.94 10.90
CA GLY A 169 -5.51 -5.22 9.56
C GLY A 169 -4.38 -4.28 9.15
N LYS A 170 -4.31 -3.94 7.86
CA LYS A 170 -3.20 -3.20 7.27
C LYS A 170 -3.14 -1.75 7.77
N THR A 171 -1.93 -1.26 8.00
CA THR A 171 -1.72 0.17 8.31
C THR A 171 -1.96 1.01 7.05
N LYS A 172 -2.05 2.35 7.19
CA LYS A 172 -2.14 3.24 6.03
C LYS A 172 -0.99 3.04 5.04
N LEU A 173 0.24 2.89 5.54
CA LEU A 173 1.40 2.60 4.68
C LEU A 173 1.31 1.19 4.08
N GLY A 174 0.82 0.20 4.82
CA GLY A 174 0.56 -1.15 4.32
C GLY A 174 -0.45 -1.19 3.17
N TRP A 175 -1.55 -0.44 3.27
CA TRP A 175 -2.52 -0.29 2.20
C TRP A 175 -1.96 0.41 0.97
N LEU A 176 -1.25 1.53 1.16
CA LEU A 176 -0.59 2.24 0.06
C LEU A 176 0.40 1.32 -0.67
N LEU A 177 1.22 0.58 0.09
CA LEU A 177 2.18 -0.37 -0.48
C LEU A 177 1.49 -1.47 -1.29
N LEU A 178 0.47 -2.12 -0.72
CA LEU A 178 -0.26 -3.20 -1.37
C LEU A 178 -0.81 -2.75 -2.73
N TYR A 179 -1.55 -1.65 -2.76
CA TYR A 179 -2.20 -1.21 -3.99
C TYR A 179 -1.25 -0.50 -4.94
N ALA A 180 -0.22 0.20 -4.47
CA ALA A 180 0.85 0.69 -5.34
C ALA A 180 1.50 -0.47 -6.11
N LYS A 181 1.70 -1.61 -5.45
CA LYS A 181 2.28 -2.82 -6.05
C LYS A 181 1.31 -3.56 -6.97
N GLN A 182 0.08 -3.82 -6.52
CA GLN A 182 -0.89 -4.64 -7.27
C GLN A 182 -1.51 -3.90 -8.45
N SER A 183 -1.93 -2.64 -8.25
CA SER A 183 -2.63 -1.88 -9.29
C SER A 183 -1.70 -1.27 -10.33
N GLN A 184 -0.38 -1.31 -10.10
CA GLN A 184 0.63 -0.69 -10.97
C GLN A 184 0.37 0.81 -11.21
N ASN A 185 -0.35 1.46 -10.28
CA ASN A 185 -0.80 2.83 -10.42
C ASN A 185 0.31 3.81 -10.01
N LYS A 186 0.90 4.50 -10.99
CA LYS A 186 1.96 5.50 -10.78
C LYS A 186 1.60 6.59 -9.77
N LYS A 187 0.33 7.01 -9.70
CA LYS A 187 -0.10 8.02 -8.72
C LYS A 187 0.02 7.51 -7.29
N LEU A 188 -0.39 6.26 -7.04
CA LEU A 188 -0.24 5.62 -5.72
C LEU A 188 1.23 5.39 -5.38
N ILE A 189 2.05 5.01 -6.36
CA ILE A 189 3.51 4.86 -6.16
C ILE A 189 4.16 6.20 -5.81
N ALA A 190 3.78 7.29 -6.48
CA ALA A 190 4.27 8.63 -6.19
C ALA A 190 3.87 9.10 -4.79
N GLU A 191 2.61 8.86 -4.40
CA GLU A 191 2.11 9.17 -3.06
C GLU A 191 2.86 8.37 -1.98
N LEU A 192 3.03 7.06 -2.18
CA LEU A 192 3.84 6.21 -1.32
C LEU A 192 5.27 6.75 -1.19
N THR A 193 5.88 7.12 -2.33
CA THR A 193 7.25 7.64 -2.34
C THR A 193 7.37 8.96 -1.57
N ALA A 194 6.42 9.87 -1.76
CA ALA A 194 6.37 11.14 -1.03
C ALA A 194 6.27 10.90 0.48
N ALA A 195 5.45 9.92 0.91
CA ALA A 195 5.27 9.59 2.33
C ALA A 195 6.54 9.03 3.00
N ILE A 196 7.46 8.42 2.24
CA ILE A 196 8.67 7.79 2.78
C ILE A 196 9.95 8.60 2.55
N LYS A 197 9.94 9.57 1.64
CA LYS A 197 11.13 10.27 1.13
C LYS A 197 12.01 10.84 2.25
N ASP A 198 11.41 11.56 3.20
CA ASP A 198 12.15 12.18 4.29
C ASP A 198 12.71 11.14 5.27
N LYS A 199 12.02 10.01 5.46
CA LYS A 199 12.51 8.92 6.29
C LYS A 199 13.72 8.22 5.65
N VAL A 200 13.68 8.01 4.34
CA VAL A 200 14.83 7.47 3.58
C VAL A 200 16.04 8.41 3.72
N ARG A 201 15.85 9.72 3.51
CA ARG A 201 16.90 10.73 3.67
C ARG A 201 17.48 10.75 5.09
N LYS A 202 16.65 10.62 6.12
CA LYS A 202 17.08 10.55 7.52
C LYS A 202 17.98 9.34 7.77
N ILE A 203 17.66 8.16 7.23
CA ILE A 203 18.54 6.98 7.34
C ILE A 203 19.87 7.21 6.62
N ILE A 204 19.82 7.77 5.40
CA ILE A 204 21.01 8.08 4.61
C ILE A 204 21.96 8.97 5.40
N GLY A 205 21.46 10.08 5.95
CA GLY A 205 22.27 10.99 6.76
C GLY A 205 22.78 10.35 8.06
N LYS A 206 21.90 9.64 8.78
CA LYS A 206 22.23 9.02 10.07
C LYS A 206 23.38 8.01 9.98
N TYR A 207 23.45 7.23 8.91
CA TYR A 207 24.48 6.19 8.72
C TYR A 207 25.53 6.55 7.68
N ARG A 208 25.55 7.81 7.19
CA ARG A 208 26.48 8.28 6.15
C ARG A 208 26.54 7.31 4.97
N ILE A 209 25.36 6.94 4.46
CA ILE A 209 25.21 6.02 3.34
C ILE A 209 25.82 6.66 2.09
N ASN A 210 26.70 5.93 1.39
CA ASN A 210 27.36 6.38 0.16
C ASN A 210 26.98 5.57 -1.08
N ALA A 211 26.18 4.50 -0.95
CA ALA A 211 25.52 3.84 -2.08
C ALA A 211 24.20 3.20 -1.67
N VAL A 212 23.29 3.04 -2.64
CA VAL A 212 21.94 2.48 -2.41
C VAL A 212 21.66 1.35 -3.38
N GLY A 213 21.13 0.23 -2.91
CA GLY A 213 20.66 -0.87 -3.74
C GLY A 213 19.15 -1.05 -3.59
N PHE A 214 18.41 -1.07 -4.70
CA PHE A 214 16.99 -1.40 -4.70
C PHE A 214 16.80 -2.88 -4.99
N ILE A 215 16.10 -3.60 -4.11
CA ILE A 215 15.90 -5.04 -4.29
C ILE A 215 15.09 -5.31 -5.56
N PRO A 216 15.60 -6.14 -6.50
CA PRO A 216 14.96 -6.33 -7.78
C PRO A 216 13.64 -7.12 -7.66
N PRO A 217 12.61 -6.75 -8.43
CA PRO A 217 11.34 -7.46 -8.41
C PRO A 217 11.47 -8.87 -9.00
N THR A 218 10.66 -9.81 -8.50
CA THR A 218 10.63 -11.19 -9.02
C THR A 218 9.57 -11.40 -10.11
N VAL A 219 8.38 -10.81 -9.94
CA VAL A 219 7.24 -11.00 -10.86
C VAL A 219 7.27 -9.95 -11.96
N LYS A 220 7.06 -10.40 -13.22
CA LYS A 220 6.95 -9.49 -14.38
C LYS A 220 5.69 -8.62 -14.25
N ARG A 221 5.88 -7.31 -14.29
CA ARG A 221 4.85 -6.26 -14.27
C ARG A 221 5.23 -5.20 -15.29
N GLN A 222 4.24 -4.53 -15.86
CA GLN A 222 4.45 -3.40 -16.76
C GLN A 222 5.12 -2.23 -16.02
N ILE A 223 4.70 -2.00 -14.77
CA ILE A 223 5.25 -0.96 -13.90
C ILE A 223 5.74 -1.64 -12.62
N GLN A 224 7.06 -1.57 -12.39
CA GLN A 224 7.71 -2.16 -11.24
C GLN A 224 7.82 -1.13 -10.11
N LEU A 225 7.32 -1.49 -8.92
CA LEU A 225 7.31 -0.60 -7.75
C LEU A 225 8.71 -0.07 -7.42
N MET A 226 9.71 -0.94 -7.32
CA MET A 226 11.07 -0.56 -6.91
C MET A 226 11.74 0.37 -7.94
N THR A 227 11.54 0.13 -9.23
CA THR A 227 12.05 1.00 -10.31
C THR A 227 11.41 2.38 -10.27
N GLU A 228 10.10 2.47 -10.05
CA GLU A 228 9.44 3.77 -9.93
C GLU A 228 9.81 4.47 -8.61
N LEU A 229 10.05 3.72 -7.54
CA LEU A 229 10.48 4.25 -6.24
C LEU A 229 11.89 4.84 -6.33
N GLU A 230 12.83 4.16 -6.99
CA GLU A 230 14.16 4.68 -7.35
C GLU A 230 14.05 6.01 -8.12
N ARG A 231 13.25 6.02 -9.21
CA ARG A 231 13.02 7.20 -10.06
C ARG A 231 12.37 8.38 -9.35
N ASN A 232 11.50 8.11 -8.38
CA ASN A 232 10.77 9.13 -7.65
C ASN A 232 11.55 9.66 -6.44
N LEU A 233 12.36 8.81 -5.78
CA LEU A 233 13.23 9.24 -4.70
C LEU A 233 14.36 10.15 -5.19
N ARG A 234 14.91 9.86 -6.39
CA ARG A 234 16.01 10.62 -7.03
C ARG A 234 17.14 10.91 -6.04
N LEU A 235 17.68 9.86 -5.44
CA LEU A 235 18.75 9.98 -4.48
C LEU A 235 20.05 10.36 -5.21
N PRO A 236 20.81 11.37 -4.74
CA PRO A 236 22.08 11.78 -5.34
C PRO A 236 23.22 10.85 -4.88
N LEU A 237 22.99 9.54 -4.95
CA LEU A 237 23.92 8.50 -4.52
C LEU A 237 24.08 7.46 -5.63
N PRO A 238 25.28 6.86 -5.79
CA PRO A 238 25.47 5.68 -6.63
C PRO A 238 24.44 4.59 -6.33
N ILE A 239 23.89 4.01 -7.39
CA ILE A 239 22.95 2.89 -7.30
C ILE A 239 23.68 1.59 -7.60
N ILE A 240 23.69 0.66 -6.63
CA ILE A 240 24.27 -0.67 -6.80
C ILE A 240 23.37 -1.47 -7.75
N ASN A 241 23.96 -1.99 -8.83
CA ASN A 241 23.24 -2.76 -9.82
C ASN A 241 22.94 -4.18 -9.32
N LEU A 242 21.77 -4.34 -8.69
CA LEU A 242 21.23 -5.63 -8.27
C LEU A 242 20.35 -6.21 -9.39
N ARG A 243 20.69 -7.41 -9.87
CA ARG A 243 19.93 -8.08 -10.93
C ARG A 243 19.34 -9.37 -10.41
N LYS A 244 18.09 -9.64 -10.79
CA LYS A 244 17.46 -10.95 -10.56
C LYS A 244 17.52 -11.77 -11.85
N ILE A 245 18.22 -12.89 -11.81
CA ILE A 245 18.27 -13.86 -12.93
C ILE A 245 16.92 -14.55 -13.03
N LYS A 246 16.47 -14.79 -14.26
CA LYS A 246 15.24 -15.50 -14.57
C LYS A 246 15.60 -16.89 -15.07
N THR A 247 15.13 -17.90 -14.34
CA THR A 247 15.03 -19.29 -14.80
C THR A 247 13.80 -19.44 -15.71
N GLU A 248 13.66 -20.58 -16.38
CA GLU A 248 12.48 -20.90 -17.20
C GLU A 248 11.18 -20.75 -16.40
N ILE A 249 11.19 -21.24 -15.15
CA ILE A 249 10.09 -21.10 -14.21
C ILE A 249 10.42 -19.99 -13.21
N ILE A 250 9.60 -18.93 -13.17
CA ILE A 250 9.75 -17.84 -12.21
C ILE A 250 9.03 -18.22 -10.91
N VAL A 251 9.79 -18.44 -9.85
CA VAL A 251 9.24 -18.71 -8.51
C VAL A 251 9.27 -17.43 -7.66
N PRO A 252 8.11 -16.85 -7.30
CA PRO A 252 8.07 -15.71 -6.40
C PRO A 252 8.47 -16.11 -4.99
N GLN A 253 9.44 -15.43 -4.38
CA GLN A 253 9.92 -15.78 -3.04
C GLN A 253 8.82 -15.73 -1.95
N LYS A 254 7.75 -14.96 -2.18
CA LYS A 254 6.62 -14.86 -1.24
C LYS A 254 5.73 -16.11 -1.22
N THR A 255 5.77 -16.96 -2.25
CA THR A 255 4.99 -18.22 -2.31
C THR A 255 5.67 -19.38 -1.60
N LEU A 256 6.96 -19.28 -1.28
CA LEU A 256 7.73 -20.30 -0.56
C LEU A 256 7.38 -20.26 0.93
N SER A 257 6.99 -21.38 1.53
CA SER A 257 6.59 -21.39 2.94
C SER A 257 7.78 -21.54 3.90
N ARG A 258 8.83 -22.25 3.48
CA ARG A 258 10.02 -22.53 4.31
C ARG A 258 11.08 -21.44 4.20
N LEU A 259 11.81 -21.22 5.30
CA LEU A 259 12.86 -20.20 5.37
C LEU A 259 14.04 -20.56 4.47
N GLU A 260 14.42 -21.84 4.48
CA GLU A 260 15.55 -22.41 3.75
C GLU A 260 15.35 -22.22 2.25
N GLU A 261 14.16 -22.55 1.74
CA GLU A 261 13.78 -22.34 0.34
C GLU A 261 13.85 -20.85 -0.04
N ARG A 262 13.46 -19.94 0.86
CA ARG A 262 13.58 -18.50 0.62
C ARG A 262 15.02 -18.03 0.57
N ILE A 263 15.89 -18.58 1.42
CA ILE A 263 17.32 -18.30 1.43
C ILE A 263 17.94 -18.79 0.12
N GLU A 264 17.67 -20.05 -0.25
CA GLU A 264 18.12 -20.65 -1.51
C GLU A 264 17.68 -19.82 -2.71
N ASN A 265 16.38 -19.46 -2.80
CA ASN A 265 15.89 -18.62 -3.88
C ASN A 265 16.63 -17.28 -3.97
N ALA A 266 16.83 -16.58 -2.85
CA ALA A 266 17.56 -15.30 -2.86
C ALA A 266 19.02 -15.48 -3.27
N ARG A 267 19.66 -16.55 -2.77
CA ARG A 267 21.03 -16.92 -3.10
C ARG A 267 21.19 -17.23 -4.59
N GLU A 268 20.30 -18.01 -5.18
CA GLU A 268 20.45 -18.46 -6.56
C GLU A 268 19.95 -17.46 -7.59
N THR A 269 19.16 -16.46 -7.20
CA THR A 269 18.52 -15.57 -8.18
C THR A 269 19.01 -14.12 -8.12
N ILE A 270 19.57 -13.62 -7.01
CA ILE A 270 19.98 -12.21 -6.89
C ILE A 270 21.48 -12.08 -7.09
N PHE A 271 21.91 -11.34 -8.11
CA PHE A 271 23.32 -11.16 -8.45
C PHE A 271 23.73 -9.69 -8.39
N LEU A 272 24.98 -9.50 -7.99
CA LEU A 272 25.66 -8.22 -8.00
C LEU A 272 26.37 -8.04 -9.34
N ALA A 273 25.99 -7.01 -10.09
CA ALA A 273 26.61 -6.63 -11.35
C ALA A 273 27.57 -5.43 -11.20
N ASP A 274 28.01 -5.15 -9.97
CA ASP A 274 28.88 -4.03 -9.61
C ASP A 274 30.22 -4.54 -9.04
N SER A 275 31.27 -3.75 -9.21
CA SER A 275 32.63 -4.00 -8.72
C SER A 275 33.19 -2.85 -7.88
N HIS A 276 32.48 -1.73 -7.77
CA HIS A 276 32.92 -0.60 -6.93
C HIS A 276 32.83 -0.95 -5.45
N ILE A 277 33.73 -0.39 -4.66
CA ILE A 277 33.77 -0.59 -3.21
C ILE A 277 33.14 0.62 -2.53
N TYR A 278 32.24 0.36 -1.60
CA TYR A 278 31.49 1.35 -0.83
C TYR A 278 31.66 1.10 0.67
N GLU A 279 31.69 2.17 1.45
CA GLU A 279 31.82 2.05 2.91
C GLU A 279 30.48 1.66 3.56
N ASN A 280 29.40 2.38 3.23
CA ASN A 280 28.10 2.24 3.88
C ASN A 280 26.99 2.13 2.82
N VAL A 281 26.46 0.93 2.66
CA VAL A 281 25.43 0.62 1.65
C VAL A 281 24.05 0.54 2.30
N LEU A 282 23.03 1.13 1.66
CA LEU A 282 21.63 0.96 2.04
C LEU A 282 20.89 0.08 1.03
N LEU A 283 20.35 -1.05 1.47
CA LEU A 283 19.44 -1.89 0.70
C LEU A 283 17.99 -1.51 1.00
N ILE A 284 17.19 -1.24 -0.04
CA ILE A 284 15.78 -0.86 0.07
C ILE A 284 14.88 -1.95 -0.54
N ASP A 285 13.89 -2.41 0.23
CA ASP A 285 12.91 -3.43 -0.18
C ASP A 285 11.45 -3.00 0.10
N ASP A 286 10.50 -3.68 -0.55
CA ASP A 286 9.07 -3.42 -0.43
C ASP A 286 8.54 -3.75 0.97
N ALA A 287 8.76 -4.98 1.42
CA ALA A 287 8.30 -5.47 2.69
C ALA A 287 9.17 -6.62 3.19
N VAL A 288 9.49 -6.58 4.47
CA VAL A 288 10.25 -7.65 5.12
C VAL A 288 9.28 -8.59 5.84
N GLY A 289 8.98 -9.69 5.13
CA GLY A 289 8.71 -11.02 5.71
C GLY A 289 10.04 -11.57 6.22
N SER A 290 10.41 -12.84 6.03
CA SER A 290 11.61 -13.46 6.64
C SER A 290 12.93 -12.68 6.64
N GLY A 291 13.15 -11.74 5.73
CA GLY A 291 14.39 -10.97 5.61
C GLY A 291 15.48 -11.70 4.83
N ALA A 292 15.18 -12.88 4.28
CA ALA A 292 16.14 -13.70 3.53
C ALA A 292 16.74 -12.95 2.34
N THR A 293 15.92 -12.20 1.61
CA THR A 293 16.33 -11.39 0.45
C THR A 293 17.39 -10.36 0.81
N LEU A 294 17.14 -9.57 1.85
CA LEU A 294 18.08 -8.54 2.32
C LEU A 294 19.34 -9.18 2.93
N ASN A 295 19.19 -10.24 3.73
CA ASN A 295 20.31 -10.89 4.38
C ASN A 295 21.26 -11.55 3.37
N GLU A 296 20.73 -12.27 2.38
CA GLU A 296 21.55 -12.88 1.31
C GLU A 296 22.20 -11.83 0.41
N THR A 297 21.49 -10.74 0.11
CA THR A 297 22.09 -9.63 -0.66
C THR A 297 23.24 -8.99 0.12
N ALA A 298 23.06 -8.77 1.43
CA ALA A 298 24.11 -8.24 2.31
C ALA A 298 25.30 -9.20 2.41
N ARG A 299 25.05 -10.51 2.51
CA ARG A 299 26.10 -11.54 2.47
C ARG A 299 26.97 -11.41 1.23
N LYS A 300 26.34 -11.35 0.05
CA LYS A 300 27.04 -11.22 -1.24
C LYS A 300 27.88 -9.95 -1.33
N LEU A 301 27.36 -8.83 -0.81
CA LEU A 301 28.10 -7.56 -0.78
C LEU A 301 29.34 -7.64 0.10
N LYS A 302 29.23 -8.26 1.28
CA LYS A 302 30.34 -8.43 2.23
C LYS A 302 31.38 -9.42 1.74
N GLU A 303 30.97 -10.59 1.25
CA GLU A 303 31.87 -11.62 0.72
C GLU A 303 32.69 -11.12 -0.48
N ARG A 304 32.07 -10.33 -1.36
CA ARG A 304 32.77 -9.70 -2.49
C ARG A 304 33.54 -8.43 -2.12
N LYS A 305 33.56 -8.04 -0.84
CA LYS A 305 34.21 -6.82 -0.34
C LYS A 305 33.74 -5.54 -1.05
N ILE A 306 32.50 -5.53 -1.54
CA ILE A 306 31.85 -4.37 -2.18
C ILE A 306 31.33 -3.41 -1.12
N ALA A 307 30.98 -3.89 0.07
CA ALA A 307 30.45 -3.06 1.14
C ALA A 307 31.19 -3.31 2.47
N GLY A 308 31.59 -2.23 3.15
CA GLY A 308 32.06 -2.32 4.54
C GLY A 308 30.91 -2.64 5.51
N LYS A 309 29.90 -1.76 5.53
CA LYS A 309 28.66 -1.93 6.30
C LYS A 309 27.44 -1.95 5.38
N VAL A 310 26.49 -2.80 5.71
CA VAL A 310 25.23 -2.95 4.95
C VAL A 310 24.03 -2.72 5.86
N PHE A 311 23.24 -1.73 5.50
CA PHE A 311 22.01 -1.33 6.20
C PHE A 311 20.80 -1.76 5.37
N GLY A 312 19.78 -2.30 6.01
CA GLY A 312 18.50 -2.65 5.38
C GLY A 312 17.41 -1.64 5.72
N LEU A 313 16.57 -1.32 4.75
CA LEU A 313 15.36 -0.53 4.92
C LEU A 313 14.20 -1.17 4.16
N ALA A 314 13.11 -1.45 4.87
CA ALA A 314 11.86 -1.86 4.24
C ALA A 314 10.78 -0.80 4.46
N ILE A 315 9.90 -0.64 3.47
CA ILE A 315 8.74 0.25 3.62
C ILE A 315 7.84 -0.28 4.73
N THR A 316 7.60 -1.59 4.75
CA THR A 316 6.85 -2.24 5.84
C THR A 316 7.54 -3.50 6.36
N GLY A 317 7.26 -3.86 7.61
CA GLY A 317 7.68 -5.15 8.19
C GLY A 317 6.57 -5.78 9.03
N SER A 318 6.64 -7.09 9.26
CA SER A 318 5.66 -7.77 10.11
C SER A 318 6.03 -7.68 11.60
N PHE A 319 5.02 -7.43 12.46
CA PHE A 319 5.17 -7.37 13.92
C PHE A 319 5.27 -8.75 14.56
N LYS A 320 4.31 -9.65 14.26
CA LYS A 320 4.34 -11.03 14.70
C LYS A 320 5.44 -11.78 13.93
N GLY A 321 6.14 -12.69 14.62
CA GLY A 321 7.18 -13.57 14.05
C GLY A 321 6.77 -14.01 12.65
N PHE A 322 7.68 -13.87 11.68
CA PHE A 322 7.42 -13.77 10.24
C PHE A 322 6.11 -14.40 9.75
N GLU A 323 4.99 -13.68 9.91
CA GLU A 323 3.81 -13.96 9.11
C GLU A 323 4.25 -13.77 7.67
N ILE A 324 4.16 -14.86 6.90
CA ILE A 324 4.43 -14.82 5.48
C ILE A 324 3.48 -13.77 4.91
N ILE A 325 4.04 -12.65 4.42
CA ILE A 325 3.28 -11.73 3.59
C ILE A 325 3.07 -12.48 2.26
N SER A 326 1.98 -13.24 2.19
CA SER A 326 1.65 -14.15 1.07
C SER A 326 1.09 -13.43 -0.15
N GLU A 327 0.97 -12.10 -0.09
CA GLU A 327 0.34 -11.31 -1.14
C GLU A 327 1.35 -11.07 -2.28
N VAL A 328 1.10 -11.74 -3.42
CA VAL A 328 1.96 -11.74 -4.63
C VAL A 328 1.88 -10.43 -5.39
#